data_AF-A0A6I5CG85-F1
#
_entry.id   AF-A0A6I5CG85-F1
#
_cell.length_a   1.000
_cell.length_b   1.000
_cell.length_c   1.000
_cell.angle_alpha   90.00
_cell.angle_beta   90.00
_cell.angle_gamma   90.00
#
_symmetry.space_group_name_H-M   'P 1'
#
loop_
_entity.id
_entity.type
_entity.pdbx_description
1 polymer ?
#
loop_
_entity_poly.entity_id
_entity_poly.type
_entity_poly.pdbx_seq_one_letter_code
_entity_poly.pdbx_strand_id
1 'polypeptide(L)'
;MADPVFVTVEASPENAAPIVGLMEDAAAVAVAYFDQFPAGEEGTAFVTLTARTLYGTVPLGMWGFLRAADGTVTIAGTIEEDSDG
;
A
#
# COMPACT_ATOMS: atom_id res chain seq x y z
N MET A 1 -1.52 -32.19 -3.57
CA MET A 1 -1.58 -31.04 -2.64
C MET A 1 -3.04 -30.63 -2.53
N ALA A 2 -3.49 -30.25 -1.34
CA ALA A 2 -4.79 -29.60 -1.19
C ALA A 2 -4.61 -28.12 -1.55
N ASP A 3 -5.57 -27.54 -2.27
CA ASP A 3 -5.57 -26.12 -2.58
C ASP A 3 -5.67 -25.28 -1.29
N PRO A 4 -4.99 -24.13 -1.21
CA PRO A 4 -5.09 -23.24 -0.07
C PRO A 4 -6.51 -22.69 0.08
N VAL A 5 -6.97 -22.59 1.33
CA VAL A 5 -8.26 -21.96 1.66
C VAL A 5 -8.01 -20.52 2.06
N PHE A 6 -8.54 -19.59 1.27
CA PHE A 6 -8.50 -18.15 1.56
C PHE A 6 -9.74 -17.74 2.36
N VAL A 7 -9.55 -17.05 3.48
CA VAL A 7 -10.62 -16.56 4.35
C VAL A 7 -10.61 -15.04 4.35
N THR A 8 -11.76 -14.43 4.06
CA THR A 8 -11.94 -12.98 4.05
C THR A 8 -13.01 -12.59 5.05
N VAL A 9 -12.70 -11.62 5.93
CA VAL A 9 -13.63 -11.07 6.91
C VAL A 9 -13.42 -9.56 6.94
N GLU A 10 -14.51 -8.79 6.96
CA GLU A 10 -14.44 -7.33 7.11
C GLU A 10 -14.08 -6.98 8.55
N ALA A 11 -13.11 -6.07 8.72
CA ALA A 11 -12.79 -5.51 10.03
C ALA A 11 -13.92 -4.59 10.50
N SER A 12 -14.14 -4.49 11.82
CA SER A 12 -15.10 -3.51 12.35
C SER A 12 -14.69 -2.08 11.95
N PRO A 13 -15.66 -1.16 11.72
CA PRO A 13 -15.35 0.20 11.29
C PRO A 13 -14.36 0.94 12.20
N GLU A 14 -14.45 0.74 13.50
CA GLU A 14 -13.55 1.33 14.51
C GLU A 14 -12.09 0.90 14.35
N ASN A 15 -11.85 -0.36 13.95
CA ASN A 15 -10.51 -0.89 13.74
C ASN A 15 -10.00 -0.58 12.33
N ALA A 16 -10.90 -0.52 11.35
CA ALA A 16 -10.55 -0.24 9.96
C ALA A 16 -10.19 1.24 9.74
N ALA A 17 -10.95 2.17 10.33
CA ALA A 17 -10.80 3.61 10.10
C ALA A 17 -9.36 4.15 10.23
N PRO A 18 -8.59 3.87 11.30
CA PRO A 18 -7.22 4.38 11.41
C PRO A 18 -6.29 3.79 10.34
N ILE A 19 -6.46 2.52 9.95
CA ILE A 19 -5.64 1.88 8.94
C ILE A 19 -5.97 2.41 7.54
N VAL A 20 -7.25 2.59 7.24
CA VAL A 20 -7.72 3.17 5.97
C VAL A 20 -7.20 4.59 5.82
N GLY A 21 -7.29 5.43 6.86
CA GLY A 21 -6.75 6.79 6.81
C GLY A 21 -5.25 6.83 6.50
N LEU A 22 -4.45 5.97 7.14
CA LEU A 22 -3.02 5.85 6.83
C LEU A 22 -2.76 5.36 5.40
N MET A 23 -3.57 4.43 4.90
CA MET A 23 -3.47 3.94 3.52
C MET A 23 -3.80 5.03 2.50
N GLU A 24 -4.82 5.84 2.76
CA GLU A 24 -5.19 7.00 1.92
C GLU A 24 -4.09 8.06 1.90
N ASP A 25 -3.49 8.38 3.06
CA ASP A 25 -2.32 9.27 3.14
C ASP A 25 -1.14 8.73 2.34
N ALA A 26 -0.86 7.42 2.42
CA ALA A 26 0.19 6.78 1.64
C ALA A 26 -0.11 6.80 0.13
N ALA A 27 -1.37 6.60 -0.26
CA ALA A 27 -1.81 6.67 -1.65
C ALA A 27 -1.60 8.07 -2.24
N ALA A 28 -1.91 9.13 -1.49
CA ALA A 28 -1.68 10.50 -1.92
C ALA A 28 -0.20 10.77 -2.21
N VAL A 29 0.71 10.24 -1.37
CA VAL A 29 2.16 10.33 -1.60
C VAL A 29 2.57 9.56 -2.85
N ALA A 30 2.06 8.34 -3.05
CA ALA A 30 2.36 7.55 -4.23
C ALA A 30 1.89 8.21 -5.53
N VAL A 31 0.67 8.78 -5.54
CA VAL A 31 0.13 9.53 -6.69
C VAL A 31 1.03 10.73 -7.01
N ALA A 32 1.42 11.53 -6.01
CA ALA A 32 2.30 12.67 -6.22
C ALA A 32 3.71 12.27 -6.74
N TYR A 33 4.17 11.06 -6.39
CA TYR A 33 5.38 10.49 -6.97
C TYR A 33 5.18 10.11 -8.44
N PHE A 34 4.08 9.41 -8.75
CA PHE A 34 3.74 8.98 -10.12
C PHE A 34 3.37 10.12 -11.08
N ASP A 35 2.91 11.26 -10.58
CA ASP A 35 2.64 12.46 -11.41
C ASP A 35 3.91 13.00 -12.09
N GLN A 36 5.09 12.58 -11.63
CA GLN A 36 6.37 12.93 -12.23
C GLN A 36 6.73 12.02 -13.42
N PHE A 37 5.99 10.92 -13.61
CA PHE A 37 6.25 9.95 -14.66
C PHE A 37 5.65 10.43 -15.99
N PRO A 38 6.36 10.22 -17.12
CA PRO A 38 5.78 10.34 -18.46
C PRO A 38 4.44 9.61 -18.60
N ALA A 39 3.59 10.13 -19.50
CA ALA A 39 2.35 9.45 -19.85
C ALA A 39 2.65 8.09 -20.51
N GLY A 40 1.90 7.05 -20.14
CA GLY A 40 2.14 5.69 -20.63
C GLY A 40 3.19 4.91 -19.86
N GLU A 41 3.92 5.53 -18.92
CA GLU A 41 4.95 4.86 -18.14
C GLU A 41 4.37 4.17 -16.90
N GLU A 42 4.70 2.90 -16.73
CA GLU A 42 4.30 2.11 -15.57
C GLU A 42 5.30 2.26 -14.42
N GLY A 43 4.83 2.08 -13.19
CA GLY A 43 5.69 2.25 -12.02
C GLY A 43 5.21 1.53 -10.77
N THR A 44 6.15 1.26 -9.87
CA THR A 44 5.89 0.68 -8.55
C THR A 44 6.53 1.56 -7.49
N ALA A 45 5.80 1.85 -6.41
CA ALA A 45 6.30 2.61 -5.27
C ALA A 45 5.87 1.95 -3.96
N PHE A 46 6.78 1.88 -2.99
CA PHE A 46 6.47 1.48 -1.63
C PHE A 46 6.55 2.71 -0.73
N VAL A 47 5.41 3.11 -0.16
CA VAL A 47 5.33 4.27 0.71
C VAL A 47 5.32 3.80 2.16
N THR A 48 6.32 4.24 2.92
CA THR A 48 6.38 4.05 4.37
C THR A 48 5.99 5.34 5.06
N LEU A 49 4.89 5.33 5.81
CA LEU A 49 4.54 6.46 6.67
C LEU A 49 5.23 6.34 8.01
N THR A 50 5.71 7.46 8.53
CA THR A 50 6.38 7.53 9.83
C THR A 50 5.78 8.63 10.68
N ALA A 51 5.77 8.46 12.00
CA ALA A 51 5.39 9.48 12.95
C ALA A 51 6.51 9.77 13.93
N ARG A 52 6.64 11.04 14.32
CA ARG A 52 7.56 11.44 15.38
C ARG A 52 6.88 11.32 16.75
N THR A 53 7.54 10.63 17.66
CA THR A 53 7.12 10.44 19.05
C THR A 53 8.17 11.02 20.01
N LEU A 54 7.88 10.97 21.31
CA LEU A 54 8.85 11.31 22.35
C LEU A 54 10.08 10.38 22.38
N TYR A 55 9.96 9.17 21.80
CA TYR A 55 11.01 8.15 21.80
C TYR A 55 11.74 8.05 20.44
N GLY A 56 11.37 8.88 19.47
CA GLY A 56 11.94 8.86 18.11
C GLY A 56 10.88 8.73 17.01
N THR A 57 11.35 8.53 15.79
CA THR A 57 10.51 8.29 14.62
C THR A 57 10.14 6.80 14.54
N VAL A 58 8.84 6.50 14.43
CA VAL A 58 8.33 5.13 14.32
C VAL A 58 7.62 4.93 12.97
N PRO A 59 7.79 3.77 12.31
CA PRO A 59 7.01 3.43 11.13
C PRO A 59 5.56 3.11 11.52
N LEU A 60 4.61 3.65 10.78
CA LEU A 60 3.17 3.39 10.97
C LEU A 60 2.63 2.30 10.04
N GLY A 61 3.31 2.08 8.92
CA GLY A 61 2.96 1.06 7.93
C GLY A 61 3.70 1.29 6.62
N MET A 62 3.70 0.27 5.77
CA MET A 62 4.24 0.31 4.41
C MET A 62 3.18 -0.25 3.44
N TRP A 63 2.95 0.48 2.35
CA TRP A 63 1.99 0.09 1.32
C TRP A 63 2.63 0.17 -0.06
N GLY A 64 2.42 -0.89 -0.85
CA GLY A 64 2.83 -0.94 -2.25
C GLY A 64 1.75 -0.36 -3.16
N PHE A 65 2.16 0.46 -4.12
CA PHE A 65 1.30 1.05 -5.14
C PHE A 65 1.87 0.78 -6.53
N LEU A 66 0.97 0.51 -7.46
CA LEU A 66 1.28 0.32 -8.87
C LEU A 66 0.59 1.41 -9.67
N ARG A 67 1.30 1.99 -10.64
CA ARG A 67 0.73 2.85 -11.68
C ARG A 67 0.74 2.08 -12.99
N ALA A 68 -0.44 1.89 -13.58
CA ALA A 68 -0.57 1.32 -14.92
C ALA A 68 -0.31 2.39 -16.00
N ALA A 69 -0.11 1.94 -17.24
CA ALA A 69 0.19 2.82 -18.37
C ALA A 69 -0.93 3.83 -18.66
N ASP A 70 -2.17 3.50 -18.30
CA ASP A 70 -3.33 4.40 -18.42
C ASP A 70 -3.40 5.47 -17.30
N GLY A 71 -2.46 5.46 -16.36
CA GLY A 71 -2.38 6.37 -15.23
C GLY A 71 -3.17 5.92 -14.00
N THR A 72 -3.87 4.79 -14.05
CA THR A 72 -4.58 4.24 -12.89
C THR A 72 -3.59 3.81 -11.82
N VAL A 73 -3.83 4.23 -10.57
CA VAL A 73 -3.04 3.83 -9.41
C VAL A 73 -3.82 2.81 -8.58
N THR A 74 -3.23 1.65 -8.33
CA THR A 74 -3.81 0.58 -7.52
C THR A 74 -2.91 0.24 -6.35
N ILE A 75 -3.50 -0.25 -5.26
CA ILE A 75 -2.75 -0.85 -4.16
C ILE A 75 -2.29 -2.24 -4.59
N ALA A 76 -0.99 -2.48 -4.53
CA ALA A 76 -0.36 -3.75 -4.89
C ALA A 76 -0.56 -4.86 -3.84
N GLY A 77 -1.20 -4.52 -2.70
CA GLY A 77 -1.13 -5.31 -1.48
C GLY A 77 0.25 -5.22 -0.83
N THR A 78 0.37 -5.78 0.38
CA THR A 78 1.69 -6.21 0.84
C THR A 78 2.09 -7.35 -0.09
N ILE A 79 3.28 -7.31 -0.68
CA ILE A 79 3.79 -8.44 -1.46
C ILE A 79 3.61 -9.67 -0.57
N GLU A 80 2.73 -10.61 -0.94
CA GLU A 80 2.80 -11.95 -0.36
C GLU A 80 4.23 -12.38 -0.65
N GLU A 81 5.01 -12.71 0.40
CA GLU A 81 6.26 -13.42 0.18
C GLU A 81 5.89 -14.64 -0.65
N ASP A 82 6.18 -14.56 -1.94
CA ASP A 82 6.07 -15.68 -2.86
C ASP A 82 6.97 -16.75 -2.24
N SER A 83 6.34 -17.71 -1.58
CA SER A 83 6.98 -18.95 -1.15
C SER A 83 7.20 -19.75 -2.43
N ASP A 84 8.13 -19.28 -3.26
CA ASP A 84 8.53 -19.92 -4.49
C ASP A 84 9.29 -21.20 -4.12
N GLY A 85 8.65 -22.34 -4.42
CA GLY A 85 9.30 -23.58 -4.89
C GLY A 85 10.05 -24.46 -3.91
#